data_AF-A0A662BRH3-F1
#
_entry.id   AF-A0A662BRH3-F1
#
_cell.length_a   1.000
_cell.length_b   1.000
_cell.length_c   1.000
_cell.angle_alpha   90.00
_cell.angle_beta   90.00
_cell.angle_gamma   90.00
#
_symmetry.space_group_name_H-M   'P 1'
#
loop_
_entity.id
_entity.type
_entity.pdbx_description
1 polymer ?
#
loop_
_entity_poly.entity_id
_entity_poly.type
_entity_poly.pdbx_seq_one_letter_code
_entity_poly.pdbx_strand_id
1 'polypeptide(L)'
;MKKLFTFLIIYSSLSVHLFAQGGIGISGSSHLIITANTYLRSNGALTLSANRGLIIRPDAFVTINGNTRLNGARAMVIEANIDGVGSFLDNGTVSSSSSGSAEVQTWVYGQGGPSGVVYMHLVGPTVTDIDYYGTATTGVRLQQFNMTTLDTYAYEWDASVDTTTTQPWVNVWPFGYNVIVANGLALTNYVAGTGIMHMVGTPVTGNISYLSQNVANNQMEVISNPYPSAINFDAFASTTGANSGDIQNKYWIYTGFGNSAGNWTQRANGVGGSQYLQVGQGFFVQTLNTTSAINFSNTYRAHSNDPFREIKPNVLSVNVRGGNNNYKDAMYIYFEEGATFSYDEEIESKKWNSLNDDATMIRSIANDDTELAINALPLDKLNTEMITVPTHFQCGYEGDYTMDFNDIETFEENTEIWLEDLQTEEWYSITSISNQYTFNATPEDSKHRFNIHFFGPTGVPETGINPEELPIKIYSSKQFAYILNNSNEIIKDVVIYDLMGQILYSGNLPHLTLNKVFVSNTTGYYVVRVLTNNHIYIEKVFITH
;
A
#
# COMPACT_ATOMS: atom_id res chain seq x y z
N MET A 1 -48.87 12.56 -10.96
CA MET A 1 -47.86 13.43 -10.30
C MET A 1 -46.60 12.61 -10.03
N LYS A 2 -45.61 12.70 -10.93
CA LYS A 2 -44.26 12.14 -10.69
C LYS A 2 -43.44 13.26 -10.04
N LYS A 3 -43.06 13.11 -8.77
CA LYS A 3 -42.16 14.05 -8.10
C LYS A 3 -40.74 13.80 -8.59
N LEU A 4 -40.20 14.75 -9.33
CA LEU A 4 -38.79 14.84 -9.69
C LEU A 4 -38.07 15.41 -8.45
N PHE A 5 -37.18 14.63 -7.83
CA PHE A 5 -36.29 15.17 -6.80
C PHE A 5 -34.96 15.53 -7.48
N THR A 6 -34.69 16.82 -7.57
CA THR A 6 -33.38 17.35 -7.95
C THR A 6 -32.63 17.67 -6.66
N PHE A 7 -31.51 16.98 -6.40
CA PHE A 7 -30.61 17.32 -5.30
C PHE A 7 -29.46 18.18 -5.82
N LEU A 8 -29.23 19.31 -5.15
CA LEU A 8 -28.06 20.18 -5.32
C LEU A 8 -27.00 19.70 -4.32
N ILE A 9 -25.82 19.30 -4.78
CA ILE A 9 -24.72 18.82 -3.91
C ILE A 9 -23.70 19.95 -3.74
N ILE A 10 -23.45 20.33 -2.48
CA ILE A 10 -22.33 21.16 -2.04
C ILE A 10 -21.17 20.19 -1.75
N TYR A 11 -19.97 20.49 -2.24
CA TYR A 11 -18.77 19.67 -2.07
C TYR A 11 -18.38 19.54 -0.59
N SER A 12 -18.73 18.40 -0.01
CA SER A 12 -18.13 17.77 1.17
C SER A 12 -18.23 16.27 0.95
N SER A 13 -17.24 15.49 1.37
CA SER A 13 -17.17 14.02 1.22
C SER A 13 -18.30 13.35 2.01
N LEU A 14 -19.50 13.31 1.40
CA LEU A 14 -20.69 12.69 1.97
C LEU A 14 -20.88 11.30 1.33
N SER A 15 -20.67 10.24 2.12
CA SER A 15 -21.04 8.88 1.73
C SER A 15 -22.57 8.77 1.68
N VAL A 16 -23.11 8.51 0.49
CA VAL A 16 -24.56 8.37 0.29
C VAL A 16 -24.95 6.91 0.44
N HIS A 17 -25.84 6.61 1.39
CA HIS A 17 -26.42 5.28 1.58
C HIS A 17 -27.82 5.23 1.00
N LEU A 18 -28.06 4.36 0.01
CA LEU A 18 -29.40 4.11 -0.53
C LEU A 18 -29.92 2.76 -0.01
N PHE A 19 -31.05 2.79 0.70
CA PHE A 19 -31.70 1.59 1.24
C PHE A 19 -33.00 1.30 0.50
N ALA A 20 -33.09 0.13 -0.12
CA ALA A 20 -34.33 -0.39 -0.68
C ALA A 20 -34.90 -1.51 0.21
N GLN A 21 -36.08 -1.27 0.80
CA GLN A 21 -36.82 -2.32 1.54
C GLN A 21 -37.48 -3.36 0.61
N GLY A 22 -37.82 -2.97 -0.63
CA GLY A 22 -38.33 -3.87 -1.67
C GLY A 22 -37.25 -4.28 -2.68
N GLY A 23 -37.57 -5.22 -3.56
CA GLY A 23 -36.65 -5.62 -4.65
C GLY A 23 -36.41 -4.52 -5.67
N ILE A 24 -35.24 -4.54 -6.32
CA ILE A 24 -34.83 -3.60 -7.36
C ILE A 24 -34.96 -4.29 -8.72
N GLY A 25 -35.76 -3.72 -9.62
CA GLY A 25 -35.92 -4.21 -10.99
C GLY A 25 -35.45 -3.16 -12.00
N ILE A 26 -34.52 -3.52 -12.89
CA ILE A 26 -34.03 -2.65 -13.96
C ILE A 26 -34.28 -3.33 -15.31
N SER A 27 -35.04 -2.69 -16.18
CA SER A 27 -35.48 -3.24 -17.47
C SER A 27 -35.55 -2.20 -18.57
N GLY A 28 -35.66 -2.64 -19.82
CA GLY A 28 -35.69 -1.76 -20.98
C GLY A 28 -34.33 -1.07 -21.18
N SER A 29 -34.34 0.24 -21.39
CA SER A 29 -33.15 1.08 -21.56
C SER A 29 -32.76 1.84 -20.29
N SER A 30 -33.21 1.38 -19.12
CA SER A 30 -32.90 2.03 -17.84
C SER A 30 -31.56 1.54 -17.30
N HIS A 31 -30.81 2.44 -16.66
CA HIS A 31 -29.53 2.15 -16.02
C HIS A 31 -29.50 2.75 -14.62
N LEU A 32 -28.89 2.03 -13.68
CA LEU A 32 -28.52 2.52 -12.36
C LEU A 32 -26.99 2.52 -12.27
N ILE A 33 -26.41 3.68 -11.95
CA ILE A 33 -24.97 3.84 -11.79
C ILE A 33 -24.71 4.15 -10.32
N ILE A 34 -23.91 3.32 -9.67
CA ILE A 34 -23.42 3.56 -8.31
C ILE A 34 -22.04 4.18 -8.45
N THR A 35 -21.91 5.43 -8.02
CA THR A 35 -20.69 6.21 -8.13
C THR A 35 -19.69 5.87 -7.03
N ALA A 36 -18.43 6.22 -7.22
CA ALA A 36 -17.38 6.06 -6.20
C ALA A 36 -17.84 6.58 -4.83
N ASN A 37 -17.37 5.94 -3.76
CA ASN A 37 -17.68 6.27 -2.37
C ASN A 37 -19.17 6.24 -2.01
N THR A 38 -19.96 5.47 -2.77
CA THR A 38 -21.41 5.30 -2.56
C THR A 38 -21.72 3.86 -2.21
N TYR A 39 -22.68 3.65 -1.31
CA TYR A 39 -23.10 2.32 -0.91
C TYR A 39 -24.61 2.10 -1.14
N LEU A 40 -24.94 1.16 -2.03
CA LEU A 40 -26.30 0.66 -2.22
C LEU A 40 -26.52 -0.62 -1.41
N ARG A 41 -27.61 -0.67 -0.63
CA ARG A 41 -28.06 -1.89 0.03
C ARG A 41 -29.53 -2.17 -0.27
N SER A 42 -29.81 -3.39 -0.73
CA SER A 42 -31.18 -3.89 -0.95
C SER A 42 -31.47 -5.09 -0.05
N ASN A 43 -32.60 -5.05 0.67
CA ASN A 43 -33.08 -6.23 1.39
C ASN A 43 -33.91 -7.17 0.51
N GLY A 44 -34.40 -6.69 -0.64
CA GLY A 44 -35.13 -7.48 -1.61
C GLY A 44 -34.25 -7.99 -2.76
N ALA A 45 -34.86 -8.79 -3.64
CA ALA A 45 -34.21 -9.34 -4.83
C ALA A 45 -33.77 -8.25 -5.82
N LEU A 46 -32.71 -8.50 -6.57
CA LEU A 46 -32.24 -7.66 -7.68
C LEU A 46 -32.53 -8.37 -9.00
N THR A 47 -33.28 -7.75 -9.91
CA THR A 47 -33.55 -8.30 -11.25
C THR A 47 -33.08 -7.33 -12.32
N LEU A 48 -32.11 -7.75 -13.12
CA LEU A 48 -31.49 -6.94 -14.16
C LEU A 48 -31.79 -7.53 -15.54
N SER A 49 -32.72 -6.93 -16.27
CA SER A 49 -33.11 -7.32 -17.62
C SER A 49 -32.60 -6.34 -18.69
N ALA A 50 -32.15 -5.15 -18.29
CA ALA A 50 -31.51 -4.18 -19.18
C ALA A 50 -30.03 -4.54 -19.40
N ASN A 51 -29.51 -4.27 -20.61
CA ASN A 51 -28.06 -4.32 -20.87
C ASN A 51 -27.37 -3.18 -20.10
N ARG A 52 -26.28 -3.45 -19.38
CA ARG A 52 -25.64 -2.54 -18.43
C ARG A 52 -26.62 -1.92 -17.43
N GLY A 53 -27.65 -2.68 -17.03
CA GLY A 53 -28.71 -2.21 -16.15
C GLY A 53 -28.19 -1.70 -14.80
N LEU A 54 -27.18 -2.36 -14.22
CA LEU A 54 -26.45 -1.87 -13.06
C LEU A 54 -24.97 -1.66 -13.42
N ILE A 55 -24.43 -0.49 -13.12
CA ILE A 55 -23.01 -0.17 -13.23
C ILE A 55 -22.50 0.19 -11.83
N ILE A 56 -21.48 -0.52 -11.36
CA ILE A 56 -20.81 -0.30 -10.08
C ILE A 56 -19.44 0.28 -10.42
N ARG A 57 -19.23 1.56 -10.14
CA ARG A 57 -17.95 2.22 -10.41
C ARG A 57 -16.86 1.75 -9.43
N PRO A 58 -15.57 2.00 -9.73
CA PRO A 58 -14.50 1.89 -8.75
C PRO A 58 -14.88 2.55 -7.42
N ASP A 59 -14.52 1.91 -6.31
CA ASP A 59 -14.78 2.34 -4.93
C ASP A 59 -16.26 2.50 -4.56
N ALA A 60 -17.15 1.87 -5.34
CA ALA A 60 -18.58 1.84 -5.09
C ALA A 60 -19.03 0.46 -4.63
N PHE A 61 -19.97 0.43 -3.68
CA PHE A 61 -20.39 -0.80 -3.01
C PHE A 61 -21.86 -1.10 -3.27
N VAL A 62 -22.16 -2.37 -3.53
CA VAL A 62 -23.53 -2.89 -3.64
C VAL A 62 -23.67 -4.16 -2.82
N THR A 63 -24.59 -4.18 -1.87
CA THR A 63 -25.00 -5.39 -1.15
C THR A 63 -26.47 -5.70 -1.41
N ILE A 64 -26.74 -6.94 -1.86
CA ILE A 64 -28.08 -7.48 -2.04
C ILE A 64 -28.29 -8.62 -1.06
N ASN A 65 -29.33 -8.53 -0.22
CA ASN A 65 -29.69 -9.61 0.70
C ASN A 65 -30.73 -10.58 0.14
N GLY A 66 -31.41 -10.22 -0.95
CA GLY A 66 -32.26 -11.13 -1.72
C GLY A 66 -31.48 -11.84 -2.83
N ASN A 67 -32.20 -12.53 -3.72
CA ASN A 67 -31.58 -13.17 -4.89
C ASN A 67 -31.32 -12.17 -6.00
N THR A 68 -30.21 -12.31 -6.71
CA THR A 68 -29.92 -11.59 -7.95
C THR A 68 -30.22 -12.44 -9.18
N ARG A 69 -30.96 -11.87 -10.13
CA ARG A 69 -31.27 -12.50 -11.42
C ARG A 69 -30.83 -11.62 -12.58
N LEU A 70 -29.92 -12.15 -13.40
CA LEU A 70 -29.40 -11.52 -14.61
C LEU A 70 -30.14 -12.08 -15.84
N ASN A 71 -30.96 -11.26 -16.49
CA ASN A 71 -31.69 -11.64 -17.70
C ASN A 71 -31.12 -10.98 -18.97
N GLY A 72 -30.49 -9.81 -18.84
CA GLY A 72 -29.85 -9.10 -19.94
C GLY A 72 -28.38 -9.47 -20.14
N ALA A 73 -27.88 -9.32 -21.36
CA ALA A 73 -26.45 -9.43 -21.64
C ALA A 73 -25.70 -8.29 -20.95
N ARG A 74 -24.61 -8.61 -20.23
CA ARG A 74 -23.85 -7.65 -19.40
C ARG A 74 -24.78 -6.78 -18.56
N ALA A 75 -25.81 -7.39 -17.97
CA ALA A 75 -26.83 -6.71 -17.20
C ALA A 75 -26.28 -6.01 -15.96
N MET A 76 -25.15 -6.50 -15.45
CA MET A 76 -24.33 -5.84 -14.43
C MET A 76 -22.93 -5.59 -15.01
N VAL A 77 -22.35 -4.44 -14.70
CA VAL A 77 -20.94 -4.12 -14.97
C VAL A 77 -20.30 -3.65 -13.67
N ILE A 78 -19.27 -4.35 -13.23
CA ILE A 78 -18.41 -3.94 -12.12
C ILE A 78 -17.14 -3.38 -12.76
N GLU A 79 -16.98 -2.07 -12.69
CA GLU A 79 -15.91 -1.34 -13.37
C GLU A 79 -14.65 -1.29 -12.49
N ALA A 80 -13.48 -1.28 -13.14
CA ALA A 80 -12.18 -1.08 -12.51
C ALA A 80 -11.42 0.05 -13.20
N ASN A 81 -10.59 0.75 -12.44
CA ASN A 81 -9.62 1.70 -12.94
C ASN A 81 -8.30 1.51 -12.19
N ILE A 82 -7.37 2.44 -12.39
CA ILE A 82 -6.07 2.44 -11.73
C ILE A 82 -6.16 2.51 -10.18
N ASP A 83 -7.22 3.15 -9.67
CA ASP A 83 -7.41 3.45 -8.25
C ASP A 83 -8.13 2.32 -7.51
N GLY A 84 -9.02 1.57 -8.18
CA GLY A 84 -9.82 0.54 -7.52
C GLY A 84 -10.79 -0.20 -8.44
N VAL A 85 -11.66 -0.99 -7.81
CA VAL A 85 -12.68 -1.82 -8.47
C VAL A 85 -14.00 -1.73 -7.71
N GLY A 86 -15.11 -1.75 -8.43
CA GLY A 86 -16.43 -1.82 -7.81
C GLY A 86 -16.60 -3.13 -7.02
N SER A 87 -17.46 -3.10 -6.00
CA SER A 87 -17.67 -4.26 -5.13
C SER A 87 -19.13 -4.68 -5.07
N PHE A 88 -19.39 -5.97 -5.30
CA PHE A 88 -20.73 -6.56 -5.29
C PHE A 88 -20.81 -7.75 -4.32
N LEU A 89 -21.71 -7.64 -3.34
CA LEU A 89 -22.05 -8.71 -2.41
C LEU A 89 -23.49 -9.16 -2.62
N ASP A 90 -23.70 -10.45 -2.84
CA ASP A 90 -25.02 -11.08 -2.85
C ASP A 90 -25.10 -12.13 -1.75
N ASN A 91 -25.95 -11.91 -0.76
CA ASN A 91 -26.18 -12.83 0.36
C ASN A 91 -27.30 -13.85 0.08
N GLY A 92 -27.94 -13.80 -1.08
CA GLY A 92 -28.86 -14.81 -1.58
C GLY A 92 -28.18 -15.70 -2.62
N THR A 93 -28.84 -15.90 -3.76
CA THR A 93 -28.29 -16.61 -4.91
C THR A 93 -28.19 -15.69 -6.13
N VAL A 94 -27.12 -15.80 -6.90
CA VAL A 94 -26.98 -15.19 -8.22
C VAL A 94 -27.33 -16.22 -9.30
N SER A 95 -28.22 -15.85 -10.23
CA SER A 95 -28.61 -16.70 -11.36
C SER A 95 -28.65 -15.91 -12.66
N SER A 96 -28.29 -16.57 -13.75
CA SER A 96 -28.31 -15.99 -15.09
C SER A 96 -29.24 -16.78 -16.01
N SER A 97 -30.01 -16.06 -16.83
CA SER A 97 -30.70 -16.66 -17.98
C SER A 97 -29.69 -17.03 -19.08
N SER A 98 -30.13 -17.69 -20.15
CA SER A 98 -29.28 -18.03 -21.30
C SER A 98 -28.61 -16.82 -21.98
N SER A 99 -29.18 -15.62 -21.84
CA SER A 99 -28.62 -14.36 -22.33
C SER A 99 -28.09 -13.46 -21.21
N GLY A 100 -28.20 -13.91 -19.96
CA GLY A 100 -27.87 -13.16 -18.76
C GLY A 100 -26.38 -13.22 -18.45
N SER A 101 -25.74 -12.08 -18.21
CA SER A 101 -24.36 -12.06 -17.73
C SER A 101 -24.03 -10.78 -16.98
N ALA A 102 -22.93 -10.81 -16.25
CA ALA A 102 -22.23 -9.65 -15.72
C ALA A 102 -20.85 -9.53 -16.37
N GLU A 103 -20.34 -8.31 -16.43
CA GLU A 103 -18.93 -8.02 -16.72
C GLU A 103 -18.24 -7.61 -15.42
N VAL A 104 -17.14 -8.27 -15.06
CA VAL A 104 -16.30 -7.91 -13.92
C VAL A 104 -14.93 -7.52 -14.43
N GLN A 105 -14.51 -6.31 -14.10
CA GLN A 105 -13.25 -5.74 -14.54
C GLN A 105 -12.19 -5.84 -13.45
N THR A 106 -10.93 -6.03 -13.87
CA THR A 106 -9.76 -5.93 -13.00
C THR A 106 -8.70 -5.10 -13.73
N TRP A 107 -8.12 -4.13 -13.04
CA TRP A 107 -7.04 -3.32 -13.61
C TRP A 107 -5.70 -4.08 -13.56
N VAL A 108 -5.03 -4.17 -14.71
CA VAL A 108 -3.71 -4.79 -14.85
C VAL A 108 -2.72 -3.70 -15.24
N TYR A 109 -1.73 -3.50 -14.39
CA TYR A 109 -0.64 -2.57 -14.65
C TYR A 109 0.34 -3.17 -15.65
N GLY A 110 0.66 -2.42 -16.70
CA GLY A 110 1.83 -2.66 -17.53
C GLY A 110 2.87 -1.58 -17.31
N GLN A 111 4.15 -1.89 -17.55
CA GLN A 111 5.22 -0.97 -17.98
C GLN A 111 6.46 -1.81 -18.35
N GLY A 112 7.51 -1.21 -18.92
CA GLY A 112 8.71 -1.91 -19.39
C GLY A 112 9.89 -1.63 -18.45
N GLY A 113 10.43 -2.67 -17.83
CA GLY A 113 11.68 -2.56 -17.07
C GLY A 113 12.89 -2.63 -18.01
N PRO A 114 14.08 -2.20 -17.57
CA PRO A 114 15.33 -2.54 -18.26
C PRO A 114 15.47 -4.08 -18.40
N SER A 115 16.19 -4.53 -19.43
CA SER A 115 16.44 -5.96 -19.74
C SER A 115 16.64 -6.84 -18.50
N GLY A 116 15.71 -7.77 -18.28
CA GLY A 116 15.78 -8.80 -17.24
C GLY A 116 14.64 -8.82 -16.20
N VAL A 117 13.73 -7.84 -16.17
CA VAL A 117 12.60 -7.84 -15.23
C VAL A 117 11.37 -8.52 -15.85
N VAL A 118 10.80 -9.50 -15.16
CA VAL A 118 9.60 -10.24 -15.56
C VAL A 118 8.40 -9.67 -14.80
N TYR A 119 7.34 -9.26 -15.51
CA TYR A 119 6.08 -8.84 -14.88
C TYR A 119 5.27 -10.05 -14.49
N MET A 120 4.61 -10.00 -13.33
CA MET A 120 3.69 -11.06 -12.91
C MET A 120 2.47 -10.46 -12.21
N HIS A 121 1.29 -10.87 -12.64
CA HIS A 121 0.02 -10.56 -11.98
C HIS A 121 -0.62 -11.86 -11.57
N LEU A 122 -0.86 -12.01 -10.27
CA LEU A 122 -1.64 -13.13 -9.76
C LEU A 122 -3.11 -12.77 -9.81
N VAL A 123 -3.90 -13.52 -10.58
CA VAL A 123 -5.32 -13.25 -10.84
C VAL A 123 -6.12 -14.55 -10.91
N GLY A 124 -7.44 -14.48 -10.83
CA GLY A 124 -8.28 -15.64 -11.11
C GLY A 124 -9.75 -15.31 -11.38
N PRO A 125 -10.58 -16.33 -11.61
CA PRO A 125 -11.95 -16.15 -12.06
C PRO A 125 -12.87 -15.54 -10.99
N THR A 126 -13.61 -14.49 -11.35
CA THR A 126 -14.64 -13.84 -10.48
C THR A 126 -16.09 -14.11 -10.93
N VAL A 127 -16.20 -14.78 -12.09
CA VAL A 127 -17.46 -15.20 -12.71
C VAL A 127 -17.36 -16.67 -13.11
N THR A 128 -18.49 -17.29 -13.39
CA THR A 128 -18.57 -18.60 -14.04
C THR A 128 -19.08 -18.45 -15.47
N ASP A 129 -18.43 -19.14 -16.40
CA ASP A 129 -18.88 -19.23 -17.79
C ASP A 129 -20.06 -20.22 -17.88
N ILE A 130 -21.23 -19.72 -18.28
CA ILE A 130 -22.47 -20.51 -18.39
C ILE A 130 -22.42 -21.53 -19.54
N ASP A 131 -21.54 -21.31 -20.52
CA ASP A 131 -21.42 -22.11 -21.74
C ASP A 131 -20.25 -23.12 -21.69
N TYR A 132 -19.70 -23.41 -20.51
CA TYR A 132 -18.64 -24.40 -20.32
C TYR A 132 -19.21 -25.76 -19.87
N TYR A 133 -19.02 -26.79 -20.71
CA TYR A 133 -19.58 -28.15 -20.53
C TYR A 133 -18.59 -29.17 -19.94
N GLY A 134 -17.51 -28.74 -19.28
CA GLY A 134 -16.44 -29.62 -18.82
C GLY A 134 -16.42 -29.87 -17.31
N THR A 135 -16.97 -31.01 -16.88
CA THR A 135 -16.81 -31.62 -15.53
C THR A 135 -17.32 -30.79 -14.34
N ALA A 136 -17.42 -31.42 -13.16
CA ALA A 136 -18.18 -30.96 -11.99
C ALA A 136 -17.71 -29.65 -11.30
N THR A 137 -16.82 -28.89 -11.93
CA THR A 137 -16.15 -27.70 -11.38
C THR A 137 -16.32 -26.50 -12.32
N THR A 138 -16.93 -25.43 -11.83
CA THR A 138 -17.18 -24.20 -12.59
C THR A 138 -15.91 -23.36 -12.76
N GLY A 139 -15.75 -22.68 -13.89
CA GLY A 139 -14.58 -21.87 -14.24
C GLY A 139 -14.85 -20.88 -15.36
N VAL A 140 -13.78 -20.29 -15.91
CA VAL A 140 -13.81 -19.49 -17.15
C VAL A 140 -12.73 -19.97 -18.12
N ARG A 141 -12.95 -19.73 -19.41
CA ARG A 141 -11.92 -19.98 -20.42
C ARG A 141 -10.78 -18.97 -20.29
N LEU A 142 -9.56 -19.43 -20.54
CA LEU A 142 -8.35 -18.62 -20.47
C LEU A 142 -8.42 -17.33 -21.31
N GLN A 143 -9.16 -17.33 -22.43
CA GLN A 143 -9.39 -16.13 -23.24
C GLN A 143 -10.01 -14.94 -22.46
N GLN A 144 -10.72 -15.19 -21.35
CA GLN A 144 -11.31 -14.13 -20.53
C GLN A 144 -10.28 -13.32 -19.74
N PHE A 145 -9.02 -13.76 -19.69
CA PHE A 145 -7.92 -13.04 -19.06
C PHE A 145 -7.28 -11.97 -19.98
N ASN A 146 -7.89 -11.70 -21.16
CA ASN A 146 -7.45 -10.66 -22.10
C ASN A 146 -5.97 -10.72 -22.51
N MET A 147 -5.37 -11.92 -22.48
CA MET A 147 -3.93 -12.13 -22.65
C MET A 147 -3.34 -11.51 -23.91
N THR A 148 -4.04 -11.54 -25.05
CA THR A 148 -3.57 -10.90 -26.29
C THR A 148 -3.57 -9.38 -26.20
N THR A 149 -4.56 -8.78 -25.55
CA THR A 149 -4.65 -7.33 -25.38
C THR A 149 -3.64 -6.82 -24.35
N LEU A 150 -3.37 -7.62 -23.32
CA LEU A 150 -2.40 -7.33 -22.27
C LEU A 150 -0.97 -7.82 -22.60
N ASP A 151 -0.78 -8.48 -23.74
CA ASP A 151 0.48 -9.10 -24.21
C ASP A 151 1.07 -10.18 -23.27
N THR A 152 0.28 -10.74 -22.36
CA THR A 152 0.76 -11.67 -21.31
C THR A 152 0.70 -13.14 -21.70
N TYR A 153 1.59 -13.95 -21.13
CA TYR A 153 1.49 -15.40 -21.02
C TYR A 153 0.83 -15.80 -19.70
N ALA A 154 0.27 -17.01 -19.61
CA ALA A 154 -0.40 -17.51 -18.41
C ALA A 154 0.28 -18.78 -17.90
N TYR A 155 0.44 -18.87 -16.59
CA TYR A 155 1.04 -20.00 -15.91
C TYR A 155 0.22 -20.37 -14.67
N GLU A 156 0.11 -21.67 -14.43
CA GLU A 156 -0.40 -22.24 -13.17
C GLU A 156 0.77 -22.75 -12.35
N TRP A 157 0.59 -22.75 -11.03
CA TRP A 157 1.49 -23.41 -10.12
C TRP A 157 1.06 -24.86 -9.94
N ASP A 158 1.93 -25.80 -10.30
CA ASP A 158 1.72 -27.22 -10.06
C ASP A 158 2.19 -27.57 -8.64
N ALA A 159 1.25 -27.62 -7.70
CA ALA A 159 1.52 -28.02 -6.33
C ALA A 159 1.75 -29.54 -6.15
N SER A 160 1.63 -30.34 -7.21
CA SER A 160 1.79 -31.80 -7.14
C SER A 160 3.24 -32.29 -7.32
N VAL A 161 4.16 -31.40 -7.69
CA VAL A 161 5.56 -31.74 -8.00
C VAL A 161 6.55 -31.27 -6.94
N ASP A 162 7.63 -32.02 -6.74
CA ASP A 162 8.76 -31.61 -5.90
C ASP A 162 9.59 -30.54 -6.63
N THR A 163 9.66 -29.33 -6.04
CA THR A 163 10.33 -28.17 -6.65
C THR A 163 11.85 -28.32 -6.79
N THR A 164 12.49 -29.25 -6.07
CA THR A 164 13.93 -29.50 -6.20
C THR A 164 14.29 -30.31 -7.44
N THR A 165 13.30 -30.99 -8.02
CA THR A 165 13.48 -31.88 -9.17
C THR A 165 12.74 -31.42 -10.42
N THR A 166 11.66 -30.65 -10.24
CA THR A 166 10.74 -30.27 -11.31
C THR A 166 10.38 -28.79 -11.19
N GLN A 167 10.25 -28.10 -12.33
CA GLN A 167 9.78 -26.72 -12.36
C GLN A 167 8.27 -26.68 -12.10
N PRO A 168 7.80 -26.05 -11.01
CA PRO A 168 6.38 -26.02 -10.66
C PRO A 168 5.54 -25.07 -11.52
N TRP A 169 6.13 -24.05 -12.15
CA TRP A 169 5.37 -23.19 -13.07
C TRP A 169 5.10 -23.89 -14.39
N VAL A 170 3.82 -24.12 -14.69
CA VAL A 170 3.37 -24.77 -15.91
C VAL A 170 2.68 -23.74 -16.81
N ASN A 171 3.17 -23.59 -18.05
CA ASN A 171 2.52 -22.72 -19.02
C ASN A 171 1.16 -23.30 -19.41
N VAL A 172 0.14 -22.46 -19.41
CA VAL A 172 -1.24 -22.85 -19.68
C VAL A 172 -1.70 -22.33 -21.03
N TRP A 173 -2.17 -23.26 -21.87
CA TRP A 173 -2.65 -23.02 -23.23
C TRP A 173 -3.52 -24.22 -23.69
N PRO A 174 -4.37 -24.08 -24.72
CA PRO A 174 -4.69 -22.88 -25.51
C PRO A 174 -5.76 -21.98 -24.84
N PHE A 175 -6.24 -20.95 -25.54
CA PHE A 175 -7.31 -20.04 -25.05
C PHE A 175 -8.61 -20.70 -24.60
N GLY A 176 -8.86 -21.95 -25.03
CA GLY A 176 -9.99 -22.77 -24.56
C GLY A 176 -9.74 -23.52 -23.25
N TYR A 177 -8.54 -23.41 -22.66
CA TYR A 177 -8.22 -24.00 -21.36
C TYR A 177 -9.15 -23.45 -20.28
N ASN A 178 -9.59 -24.32 -19.37
CA ASN A 178 -10.52 -23.96 -18.31
C ASN A 178 -9.78 -23.66 -17.02
N VAL A 179 -9.92 -22.41 -16.58
CA VAL A 179 -9.39 -21.92 -15.31
C VAL A 179 -10.51 -22.05 -14.30
N ILE A 180 -10.35 -22.98 -13.36
CA ILE A 180 -11.36 -23.29 -12.35
C ILE A 180 -11.48 -22.12 -11.36
N VAL A 181 -12.70 -21.85 -10.87
CA VAL A 181 -12.93 -20.83 -9.83
C VAL A 181 -12.05 -21.11 -8.61
N ALA A 182 -11.55 -20.04 -7.98
CA ALA A 182 -10.59 -20.05 -6.88
C ALA A 182 -9.18 -20.56 -7.23
N ASN A 183 -8.94 -21.09 -8.44
CA ASN A 183 -7.59 -21.32 -8.92
C ASN A 183 -6.93 -19.97 -9.26
N GLY A 184 -5.67 -19.79 -8.88
CA GLY A 184 -4.92 -18.60 -9.25
C GLY A 184 -4.04 -18.84 -10.48
N LEU A 185 -3.89 -17.80 -11.28
CA LEU A 185 -3.04 -17.74 -12.47
C LEU A 185 -2.01 -16.65 -12.32
N ALA A 186 -0.78 -16.94 -12.75
CA ALA A 186 0.22 -15.93 -13.02
C ALA A 186 0.13 -15.47 -14.48
N LEU A 187 -0.25 -14.22 -14.70
CA LEU A 187 -0.11 -13.56 -16.00
C LEU A 187 1.25 -12.85 -16.05
N THR A 188 2.09 -13.21 -17.00
CA THR A 188 3.48 -12.74 -17.05
C THR A 188 4.00 -12.53 -18.46
N ASN A 189 4.89 -11.56 -18.62
CA ASN A 189 5.72 -11.35 -19.80
C ASN A 189 6.85 -10.33 -19.47
N TYR A 190 7.63 -9.98 -20.49
CA TYR A 190 8.68 -8.96 -20.38
C TYR A 190 8.14 -7.52 -20.51
N VAL A 191 6.99 -7.32 -21.17
CA VAL A 191 6.34 -6.00 -21.35
C VAL A 191 4.83 -6.16 -21.21
N ALA A 192 4.31 -6.11 -19.98
CA ALA A 192 2.87 -6.22 -19.79
C ALA A 192 2.21 -4.96 -20.35
N GLY A 193 1.13 -5.11 -21.11
CA GLY A 193 0.29 -4.00 -21.52
C GLY A 193 -0.54 -3.50 -20.32
N THR A 194 -0.59 -2.18 -20.11
CA THR A 194 -1.51 -1.59 -19.12
C THR A 194 -2.93 -1.62 -19.66
N GLY A 195 -3.87 -2.11 -18.87
CA GLY A 195 -5.26 -2.13 -19.28
C GLY A 195 -6.20 -2.77 -18.30
N ILE A 196 -7.41 -3.03 -18.78
CA ILE A 196 -8.48 -3.66 -18.01
C ILE A 196 -8.66 -5.09 -18.54
N MET A 197 -8.62 -6.05 -17.63
CA MET A 197 -9.08 -7.41 -17.86
C MET A 197 -10.61 -7.45 -17.71
N HIS A 198 -11.30 -8.11 -18.65
CA HIS A 198 -12.76 -8.14 -18.71
C HIS A 198 -13.26 -9.58 -18.66
N MET A 199 -13.77 -10.01 -17.51
CA MET A 199 -14.43 -11.31 -17.38
C MET A 199 -15.94 -11.17 -17.57
N VAL A 200 -16.55 -12.08 -18.33
CA VAL A 200 -17.99 -12.05 -18.60
C VAL A 200 -18.61 -13.40 -18.27
N GLY A 201 -19.58 -13.41 -17.37
CA GLY A 201 -20.22 -14.63 -16.91
C GLY A 201 -21.24 -14.38 -15.80
N THR A 202 -21.53 -15.40 -15.00
CA THR A 202 -22.35 -15.25 -13.80
C THR A 202 -21.44 -14.98 -12.60
N PRO A 203 -21.59 -13.85 -11.88
CA PRO A 203 -20.78 -13.57 -10.70
C PRO A 203 -20.84 -14.70 -9.68
N VAL A 204 -19.67 -15.08 -9.15
CA VAL A 204 -19.59 -16.14 -8.14
C VAL A 204 -20.18 -15.63 -6.82
N THR A 205 -21.00 -16.46 -6.18
CA THR A 205 -21.49 -16.25 -4.82
C THR A 205 -21.64 -17.61 -4.13
N GLY A 206 -21.71 -17.63 -2.80
CA GLY A 206 -21.86 -18.86 -2.04
C GLY A 206 -20.51 -19.51 -1.71
N ASN A 207 -20.58 -20.70 -1.12
CA ASN A 207 -19.39 -21.41 -0.69
C ASN A 207 -18.70 -22.08 -1.88
N ILE A 208 -17.38 -21.94 -1.98
CA ILE A 208 -16.53 -22.60 -2.97
C ILE A 208 -15.48 -23.43 -2.21
N SER A 209 -15.20 -24.63 -2.69
CA SER A 209 -14.13 -25.48 -2.18
C SER A 209 -13.07 -25.65 -3.25
N TYR A 210 -11.83 -25.33 -2.91
CA TYR A 210 -10.65 -25.59 -3.71
C TYR A 210 -9.88 -26.77 -3.09
N LEU A 211 -9.43 -27.72 -3.91
CA LEU A 211 -8.66 -28.87 -3.43
C LEU A 211 -7.17 -28.58 -3.58
N SER A 212 -6.49 -28.32 -2.48
CA SER A 212 -5.06 -28.05 -2.46
C SER A 212 -4.22 -29.31 -2.30
N GLN A 213 -2.98 -29.24 -2.78
CA GLN A 213 -1.97 -30.28 -2.62
C GLN A 213 -0.78 -29.80 -1.77
N ASN A 214 -0.11 -30.77 -1.17
CA ASN A 214 1.15 -30.56 -0.46
C ASN A 214 2.04 -31.78 -0.68
N VAL A 215 3.20 -31.56 -1.29
CA VAL A 215 4.20 -32.60 -1.53
C VAL A 215 5.55 -32.19 -0.96
N ALA A 216 6.50 -33.12 -0.92
CA ALA A 216 7.84 -32.84 -0.42
C ALA A 216 8.45 -31.64 -1.17
N ASN A 217 8.99 -30.69 -0.42
CA ASN A 217 9.60 -29.45 -0.95
C ASN A 217 8.66 -28.55 -1.77
N ASN A 218 7.34 -28.81 -1.78
CA ASN A 218 6.33 -27.95 -2.39
C ASN A 218 5.08 -27.89 -1.52
N GLN A 219 5.04 -26.88 -0.67
CA GLN A 219 3.92 -26.62 0.26
C GLN A 219 3.13 -25.39 -0.17
N MET A 220 3.32 -24.93 -1.41
CA MET A 220 2.77 -23.68 -1.90
C MET A 220 1.64 -23.96 -2.88
N GLU A 221 0.60 -23.14 -2.81
CA GLU A 221 -0.51 -23.14 -3.76
C GLU A 221 -0.79 -21.72 -4.21
N VAL A 222 -1.12 -21.53 -5.50
CA VAL A 222 -1.63 -20.25 -6.00
C VAL A 222 -3.14 -20.35 -6.11
N ILE A 223 -3.83 -19.65 -5.22
CA ILE A 223 -5.29 -19.55 -5.22
C ILE A 223 -5.71 -18.12 -5.56
N SER A 224 -6.99 -17.90 -5.81
CA SER A 224 -7.53 -16.57 -6.10
C SER A 224 -8.82 -16.31 -5.35
N ASN A 225 -9.07 -15.03 -5.06
CA ASN A 225 -10.36 -14.59 -4.57
C ASN A 225 -11.43 -14.80 -5.67
N PRO A 226 -12.39 -15.72 -5.47
CA PRO A 226 -13.35 -16.06 -6.50
C PRO A 226 -14.50 -15.04 -6.60
N TYR A 227 -14.62 -14.11 -5.66
CA TYR A 227 -15.82 -13.28 -5.53
C TYR A 227 -15.68 -11.93 -6.26
N PRO A 228 -16.81 -11.33 -6.71
CA PRO A 228 -16.89 -9.96 -7.21
C PRO A 228 -16.84 -8.91 -6.08
N SER A 229 -16.17 -9.24 -4.98
CA SER A 229 -15.92 -8.39 -3.80
C SER A 229 -14.56 -8.77 -3.22
N ALA A 230 -14.03 -7.98 -2.29
CA ALA A 230 -12.85 -8.40 -1.55
C ALA A 230 -13.18 -9.58 -0.61
N ILE A 231 -12.15 -10.28 -0.13
CA ILE A 231 -12.24 -11.19 1.02
C ILE A 231 -11.33 -10.71 2.14
N ASN A 232 -11.80 -10.78 3.38
CA ASN A 232 -10.98 -10.62 4.56
C ASN A 232 -10.13 -11.88 4.75
N PHE A 233 -8.83 -11.77 4.49
CA PHE A 233 -7.87 -12.87 4.60
C PHE A 233 -7.70 -13.37 6.03
N ASP A 234 -7.66 -12.49 7.03
CA ASP A 234 -7.46 -12.92 8.42
C ASP A 234 -8.63 -13.77 8.93
N ALA A 235 -9.84 -13.45 8.50
CA ALA A 235 -11.01 -14.27 8.77
C ALA A 235 -10.94 -15.59 7.98
N PHE A 236 -10.51 -15.54 6.72
CA PHE A 236 -10.38 -16.70 5.84
C PHE A 236 -9.34 -17.71 6.32
N ALA A 237 -8.19 -17.25 6.82
CA ALA A 237 -7.07 -18.07 7.27
C ALA A 237 -6.92 -18.12 8.81
N SER A 238 -7.94 -17.67 9.54
CA SER A 238 -7.97 -17.69 11.01
C SER A 238 -7.62 -19.06 11.57
N THR A 239 -6.82 -19.10 12.64
CA THR A 239 -6.43 -20.32 13.38
C THR A 239 -7.58 -21.02 14.08
N THR A 240 -8.77 -20.40 14.12
CA THR A 240 -10.01 -21.01 14.63
C THR A 240 -11.08 -21.17 13.55
N GLY A 241 -10.76 -20.77 12.32
CA GLY A 241 -11.66 -20.79 11.17
C GLY A 241 -11.69 -22.13 10.44
N ALA A 242 -12.52 -22.19 9.38
CA ALA A 242 -12.74 -23.41 8.60
C ALA A 242 -11.48 -23.90 7.87
N ASN A 243 -10.48 -23.04 7.66
CA ASN A 243 -9.24 -23.36 6.95
C ASN A 243 -8.02 -23.50 7.88
N SER A 244 -8.21 -23.41 9.21
CA SER A 244 -7.14 -23.41 10.23
C SER A 244 -6.24 -24.65 10.20
N GLY A 245 -6.76 -25.78 9.74
CA GLY A 245 -6.00 -27.02 9.59
C GLY A 245 -5.45 -27.24 8.18
N ASP A 246 -5.85 -26.42 7.20
CA ASP A 246 -5.61 -26.67 5.77
C ASP A 246 -4.51 -25.78 5.20
N ILE A 247 -4.44 -24.53 5.67
CA ILE A 247 -3.44 -23.53 5.29
C ILE A 247 -2.89 -22.82 6.52
N GLN A 248 -1.69 -22.29 6.37
CA GLN A 248 -1.12 -21.33 7.31
C GLN A 248 -1.82 -19.97 7.17
N ASN A 249 -1.86 -19.19 8.27
CA ASN A 249 -2.40 -17.83 8.27
C ASN A 249 -1.40 -16.83 7.65
N LYS A 250 -1.05 -17.07 6.38
CA LYS A 250 -0.14 -16.22 5.62
C LYS A 250 -0.36 -16.33 4.12
N TYR A 251 -0.08 -15.24 3.42
CA TYR A 251 -0.05 -15.21 1.97
C TYR A 251 1.17 -14.49 1.42
N TRP A 252 1.44 -14.72 0.14
CA TRP A 252 2.39 -13.94 -0.65
C TRP A 252 1.75 -13.47 -1.95
N ILE A 253 1.90 -12.19 -2.29
CA ILE A 253 1.46 -11.61 -3.55
C ILE A 253 2.67 -10.95 -4.21
N TYR A 254 2.87 -11.19 -5.49
CA TYR A 254 3.90 -10.49 -6.23
C TYR A 254 3.44 -9.07 -6.57
N THR A 255 4.17 -8.09 -6.07
CA THR A 255 3.89 -6.66 -6.20
C THR A 255 5.03 -5.97 -6.95
N GLY A 256 4.85 -5.78 -8.27
CA GLY A 256 5.68 -4.88 -9.09
C GLY A 256 4.89 -3.67 -9.57
N PHE A 257 5.46 -2.48 -9.45
CA PHE A 257 4.80 -1.21 -9.79
C PHE A 257 5.65 -0.39 -10.76
N GLY A 258 5.04 0.09 -11.84
CA GLY A 258 5.70 1.00 -12.78
C GLY A 258 7.06 0.47 -13.27
N ASN A 259 8.13 1.23 -12.99
CA ASN A 259 9.51 0.89 -13.34
C ASN A 259 10.29 0.14 -12.24
N SER A 260 9.65 -0.16 -11.10
CA SER A 260 10.30 -0.86 -9.98
C SER A 260 10.13 -2.36 -10.15
N ALA A 261 11.24 -3.10 -10.09
CA ALA A 261 11.22 -4.56 -10.09
C ALA A 261 10.28 -5.05 -8.99
N GLY A 262 9.38 -5.97 -9.34
CA GLY A 262 8.41 -6.46 -8.36
C GLY A 262 9.07 -7.31 -7.28
N ASN A 263 8.57 -7.14 -6.05
CA ASN A 263 8.93 -7.96 -4.91
C ASN A 263 7.68 -8.68 -4.38
N TRP A 264 7.87 -9.66 -3.50
CA TRP A 264 6.77 -10.32 -2.83
C TRP A 264 6.33 -9.50 -1.62
N THR A 265 5.05 -9.12 -1.59
CA THR A 265 4.38 -8.63 -0.39
C THR A 265 3.80 -9.81 0.36
N GLN A 266 4.10 -9.91 1.65
CA GLN A 266 3.63 -10.98 2.51
C GLN A 266 2.65 -10.45 3.54
N ARG A 267 1.68 -11.28 3.93
CA ARG A 267 0.93 -11.10 5.17
C ARG A 267 1.05 -12.35 5.99
N ALA A 268 1.21 -12.23 7.31
CA ALA A 268 1.16 -13.34 8.24
C ALA A 268 0.50 -12.87 9.55
N ASN A 269 -0.40 -13.68 10.11
CA ASN A 269 -1.03 -13.43 11.42
C ASN A 269 -1.60 -12.01 11.60
N GLY A 270 -2.19 -11.44 10.55
CA GLY A 270 -2.76 -10.10 10.61
C GLY A 270 -1.78 -8.96 10.32
N VAL A 271 -0.52 -9.26 10.03
CA VAL A 271 0.56 -8.28 9.82
C VAL A 271 1.17 -8.40 8.43
N GLY A 272 1.56 -7.28 7.84
CA GLY A 272 2.15 -7.20 6.49
C GLY A 272 1.17 -6.60 5.50
N GLY A 273 1.09 -7.15 4.28
CA GLY A 273 0.16 -6.71 3.22
C GLY A 273 -1.30 -6.65 3.66
N SER A 274 -2.17 -6.05 2.85
CA SER A 274 -3.58 -5.79 3.20
C SER A 274 -4.34 -7.02 3.76
N GLN A 275 -5.20 -6.77 4.74
CA GLN A 275 -6.18 -7.74 5.22
C GLN A 275 -7.15 -8.17 4.11
N TYR A 276 -7.40 -7.31 3.13
CA TYR A 276 -8.41 -7.53 2.10
C TYR A 276 -7.78 -7.91 0.76
N LEU A 277 -8.08 -9.12 0.30
CA LEU A 277 -7.69 -9.59 -1.03
C LEU A 277 -8.77 -9.17 -2.02
N GLN A 278 -8.41 -8.27 -2.93
CA GLN A 278 -9.35 -7.61 -3.84
C GLN A 278 -9.99 -8.55 -4.87
N VAL A 279 -10.97 -8.03 -5.62
CA VAL A 279 -11.74 -8.74 -6.64
C VAL A 279 -10.82 -9.46 -7.62
N GLY A 280 -10.88 -10.80 -7.63
CA GLY A 280 -10.09 -11.63 -8.54
C GLY A 280 -8.59 -11.69 -8.25
N GLN A 281 -8.12 -11.12 -7.14
CA GLN A 281 -6.70 -11.15 -6.75
C GLN A 281 -6.25 -12.60 -6.51
N GLY A 282 -5.19 -13.01 -7.19
CA GLY A 282 -4.46 -14.24 -6.92
C GLY A 282 -3.40 -14.05 -5.83
N PHE A 283 -3.13 -15.07 -5.04
CA PHE A 283 -2.17 -15.03 -3.96
C PHE A 283 -1.67 -16.45 -3.65
N PHE A 284 -0.43 -16.54 -3.19
CA PHE A 284 0.12 -17.78 -2.68
C PHE A 284 -0.35 -18.03 -1.25
N VAL A 285 -0.63 -19.28 -0.93
CA VAL A 285 -0.79 -19.77 0.45
C VAL A 285 0.14 -20.93 0.69
N GLN A 286 0.48 -21.17 1.96
CA GLN A 286 1.19 -22.37 2.36
C GLN A 286 0.19 -23.39 2.92
N THR A 287 0.18 -24.59 2.33
CA THR A 287 -0.70 -25.69 2.71
C THR A 287 -0.10 -26.51 3.85
N LEU A 288 -0.95 -27.15 4.66
CA LEU A 288 -0.55 -27.94 5.84
C LEU A 288 -0.63 -29.45 5.62
N ASN A 289 -1.59 -29.92 4.84
CA ASN A 289 -1.86 -31.35 4.65
C ASN A 289 -1.60 -31.78 3.21
N THR A 290 -1.25 -33.06 3.02
CA THR A 290 -0.97 -33.66 1.69
C THR A 290 -2.07 -33.39 0.68
N THR A 291 -3.32 -33.40 1.13
CA THR A 291 -4.47 -32.95 0.35
C THR A 291 -5.49 -32.36 1.31
N SER A 292 -5.93 -31.12 1.06
CA SER A 292 -6.87 -30.39 1.91
C SER A 292 -7.89 -29.61 1.07
N ALA A 293 -9.05 -29.33 1.66
CA ALA A 293 -10.08 -28.52 1.02
C ALA A 293 -10.04 -27.10 1.58
N ILE A 294 -9.54 -26.15 0.80
CA ILE A 294 -9.58 -24.72 1.14
C ILE A 294 -10.97 -24.20 0.82
N ASN A 295 -11.68 -23.76 1.86
CA ASN A 295 -13.07 -23.34 1.77
C ASN A 295 -13.19 -21.81 1.76
N PHE A 296 -13.77 -21.30 0.68
CA PHE A 296 -14.25 -19.93 0.59
C PHE A 296 -15.72 -19.90 1.01
N SER A 297 -16.07 -18.95 1.87
CA SER A 297 -17.44 -18.76 2.34
C SER A 297 -17.87 -17.31 2.23
N ASN A 298 -19.19 -17.11 2.15
CA ASN A 298 -19.80 -15.78 2.14
C ASN A 298 -19.43 -14.92 3.36
N THR A 299 -19.07 -15.54 4.49
CA THR A 299 -18.66 -14.86 5.72
C THR A 299 -17.33 -14.14 5.61
N TYR A 300 -16.47 -14.52 4.66
CA TYR A 300 -15.17 -13.88 4.45
C TYR A 300 -15.25 -12.68 3.51
N ARG A 301 -16.36 -12.53 2.77
CA ARG A 301 -16.49 -11.47 1.78
C ARG A 301 -16.66 -10.11 2.45
N ALA A 302 -16.01 -9.09 1.91
CA ALA A 302 -16.08 -7.73 2.39
C ALA A 302 -16.14 -6.73 1.23
N HIS A 303 -16.73 -5.57 1.50
CA HIS A 303 -16.45 -4.38 0.70
C HIS A 303 -15.14 -3.78 1.20
N SER A 304 -14.28 -3.40 0.28
CA SER A 304 -12.96 -2.86 0.54
C SER A 304 -12.67 -1.82 -0.52
N ASN A 305 -12.14 -0.68 -0.09
CA ASN A 305 -11.50 0.28 -1.00
C ASN A 305 -10.00 0.17 -0.94
N ASP A 306 -9.45 -0.73 -0.11
CA ASP A 306 -8.04 -1.07 -0.19
C ASP A 306 -7.70 -1.32 -1.65
N PRO A 307 -6.74 -0.58 -2.22
CA PRO A 307 -6.30 -0.85 -3.56
C PRO A 307 -5.95 -2.33 -3.70
N PHE A 308 -5.91 -2.81 -4.95
CA PHE A 308 -5.39 -4.15 -5.29
C PHE A 308 -3.99 -4.42 -4.67
N ARG A 309 -3.34 -3.38 -4.13
CA ARG A 309 -2.01 -3.28 -3.53
C ARG A 309 -2.04 -2.15 -2.48
N GLU A 310 -1.86 -2.41 -1.18
CA GLU A 310 -1.77 -1.33 -0.18
C GLU A 310 -0.37 -1.12 0.39
N ILE A 311 -0.11 0.18 0.62
CA ILE A 311 1.07 0.78 1.23
C ILE A 311 0.89 0.72 2.75
N LYS A 312 1.89 0.17 3.45
CA LYS A 312 1.92 0.16 4.92
C LYS A 312 2.53 1.47 5.42
N PRO A 313 1.87 2.22 6.33
CA PRO A 313 2.42 3.46 6.88
C PRO A 313 3.63 3.19 7.79
N ASN A 314 4.49 4.20 7.95
CA ASN A 314 5.71 4.17 8.79
C ASN A 314 6.66 3.02 8.44
N VAL A 315 6.90 2.79 7.15
CA VAL A 315 7.84 1.78 6.64
C VAL A 315 9.03 2.47 6.01
N LEU A 316 10.23 2.10 6.42
CA LEU A 316 11.46 2.44 5.73
C LEU A 316 12.04 1.18 5.07
N SER A 317 12.12 1.17 3.75
CA SER A 317 12.88 0.16 3.01
C SER A 317 14.31 0.64 2.80
N VAL A 318 15.29 -0.16 3.20
CA VAL A 318 16.71 0.12 3.00
C VAL A 318 17.28 -0.93 2.06
N ASN A 319 17.59 -0.50 0.84
CA ASN A 319 18.16 -1.36 -0.19
C ASN A 319 19.63 -1.01 -0.33
N VAL A 320 20.50 -2.00 -0.28
CA VAL A 320 21.93 -1.79 -0.51
C VAL A 320 22.39 -2.49 -1.76
N ARG A 321 23.24 -1.83 -2.53
CA ARG A 321 23.86 -2.37 -3.75
C ARG A 321 25.28 -1.88 -3.89
N GLY A 322 26.13 -2.66 -4.55
CA GLY A 322 27.40 -2.14 -5.04
C GLY A 322 28.61 -3.06 -4.95
N GLY A 323 29.75 -2.40 -4.96
CA GLY A 323 31.08 -2.86 -5.32
C GLY A 323 31.13 -3.73 -6.59
N ASN A 324 32.20 -4.49 -6.78
CA ASN A 324 32.59 -5.05 -8.08
C ASN A 324 31.55 -5.96 -8.74
N ASN A 325 30.81 -6.75 -7.97
CA ASN A 325 29.80 -7.69 -8.49
C ASN A 325 28.37 -7.16 -8.36
N ASN A 326 28.17 -5.95 -7.85
CA ASN A 326 26.88 -5.28 -7.70
C ASN A 326 25.82 -6.16 -7.01
N TYR A 327 26.24 -6.92 -5.99
CA TYR A 327 25.32 -7.68 -5.14
C TYR A 327 24.36 -6.73 -4.45
N LYS A 328 23.16 -7.24 -4.17
CA LYS A 328 22.05 -6.47 -3.59
C LYS A 328 21.47 -7.20 -2.41
N ASP A 329 21.04 -6.43 -1.43
CA ASP A 329 20.30 -6.92 -0.29
C ASP A 329 19.37 -5.84 0.25
N ALA A 330 18.40 -6.23 1.06
CA ALA A 330 17.43 -5.30 1.63
C ALA A 330 17.09 -5.66 3.06
N MET A 331 16.68 -4.64 3.81
CA MET A 331 15.98 -4.78 5.08
C MET A 331 14.83 -3.78 5.16
N TYR A 332 13.92 -4.03 6.10
CA TYR A 332 12.76 -3.20 6.35
C TYR A 332 12.68 -2.87 7.83
N ILE A 333 12.44 -1.60 8.14
CA ILE A 333 12.12 -1.13 9.47
C ILE A 333 10.72 -0.54 9.40
N TYR A 334 9.84 -0.94 10.30
CA TYR A 334 8.50 -0.35 10.34
C TYR A 334 7.99 -0.23 11.77
N PHE A 335 6.96 0.60 11.94
CA PHE A 335 6.34 0.84 13.24
C PHE A 335 4.93 0.26 13.30
N GLU A 336 4.65 -0.48 14.37
CA GLU A 336 3.40 -1.22 14.55
C GLU A 336 2.89 -1.12 15.98
N GLU A 337 1.57 -1.12 16.15
CA GLU A 337 0.96 -1.15 17.47
C GLU A 337 1.22 -2.51 18.14
N GLY A 338 1.74 -2.48 19.38
CA GLY A 338 2.01 -3.70 20.14
C GLY A 338 3.36 -4.37 19.83
N ALA A 339 4.13 -3.88 18.86
CA ALA A 339 5.50 -4.33 18.66
C ALA A 339 6.38 -4.03 19.88
N THR A 340 7.48 -4.78 20.02
CA THR A 340 8.47 -4.59 21.09
C THR A 340 9.83 -4.32 20.48
N PHE A 341 10.82 -3.94 21.30
CA PHE A 341 12.20 -3.78 20.83
C PHE A 341 12.98 -5.10 20.74
N SER A 342 12.42 -6.20 21.24
CA SER A 342 13.02 -7.54 21.18
C SER A 342 12.35 -8.35 20.07
N TYR A 343 13.02 -9.44 19.64
CA TYR A 343 12.53 -10.24 18.54
C TYR A 343 11.14 -10.81 18.82
N ASP A 344 10.22 -10.58 17.88
CA ASP A 344 8.87 -11.12 17.86
C ASP A 344 8.65 -11.94 16.58
N GLU A 345 8.52 -13.26 16.74
CA GLU A 345 8.33 -14.18 15.62
C GLU A 345 7.01 -14.01 14.86
N GLU A 346 6.02 -13.31 15.43
CA GLU A 346 4.73 -13.09 14.78
C GLU A 346 4.76 -11.94 13.77
N ILE A 347 5.65 -10.95 13.95
CA ILE A 347 5.63 -9.69 13.19
C ILE A 347 6.99 -9.33 12.57
N GLU A 348 8.05 -10.08 12.87
CA GLU A 348 9.41 -9.84 12.38
C GLU A 348 9.96 -11.02 11.59
N SER A 349 11.08 -10.80 10.90
CA SER A 349 11.76 -11.85 10.15
C SER A 349 13.26 -11.81 10.40
N LYS A 350 13.80 -12.94 10.83
CA LYS A 350 15.25 -13.12 11.03
C LYS A 350 16.01 -12.96 9.72
N LYS A 351 17.20 -12.39 9.79
CA LYS A 351 18.10 -12.31 8.65
C LYS A 351 18.57 -13.70 8.27
N TRP A 352 18.43 -14.04 6.99
CA TRP A 352 19.12 -15.19 6.42
C TRP A 352 20.34 -14.69 5.66
N ASN A 353 21.52 -15.19 6.05
CA ASN A 353 22.76 -14.87 5.38
C ASN A 353 22.83 -15.58 4.03
N SER A 354 23.46 -14.92 3.07
CA SER A 354 23.85 -15.55 1.82
C SER A 354 24.78 -16.75 2.09
N LEU A 355 24.64 -17.80 1.28
CA LEU A 355 25.61 -18.90 1.26
C LEU A 355 26.91 -18.52 0.54
N ASN A 356 26.92 -17.42 -0.19
CA ASN A 356 28.09 -16.83 -0.81
C ASN A 356 28.66 -15.74 0.11
N ASP A 357 29.87 -15.96 0.61
CA ASP A 357 30.60 -15.02 1.48
C ASP A 357 30.90 -13.68 0.80
N ASP A 358 30.91 -13.65 -0.54
CA ASP A 358 31.15 -12.42 -1.30
C ASP A 358 29.92 -11.49 -1.36
N ALA A 359 28.76 -11.97 -0.93
CA ALA A 359 27.51 -11.23 -1.07
C ALA A 359 27.43 -10.03 -0.11
N THR A 360 26.93 -8.91 -0.62
CA THR A 360 26.49 -7.79 0.22
C THR A 360 25.35 -8.23 1.11
N MET A 361 25.41 -7.89 2.40
CA MET A 361 24.36 -8.18 3.36
C MET A 361 24.06 -7.00 4.27
N ILE A 362 22.78 -6.70 4.46
CA ILE A 362 22.26 -5.69 5.39
C ILE A 362 21.20 -6.31 6.31
N ARG A 363 21.20 -5.89 7.58
CA ARG A 363 20.26 -6.33 8.61
C ARG A 363 20.18 -5.30 9.73
N SER A 364 19.09 -5.29 10.46
CA SER A 364 19.00 -4.56 11.73
C SER A 364 19.22 -5.52 12.90
N ILE A 365 19.52 -4.98 14.08
CA ILE A 365 19.74 -5.74 15.32
C ILE A 365 18.68 -5.33 16.34
N ALA A 366 17.92 -6.29 16.83
CA ALA A 366 16.97 -6.09 17.93
C ALA A 366 17.69 -5.99 19.29
N ASN A 367 16.99 -5.54 20.34
CA ASN A 367 17.56 -5.39 21.69
C ASN A 367 18.02 -6.70 22.34
N ASP A 368 17.58 -7.85 21.81
CA ASP A 368 18.01 -9.18 22.24
C ASP A 368 19.11 -9.77 21.35
N ASP A 369 19.79 -8.93 20.56
CA ASP A 369 20.85 -9.26 19.61
C ASP A 369 20.40 -10.11 18.41
N THR A 370 19.09 -10.26 18.19
CA THR A 370 18.59 -10.96 16.99
C THR A 370 18.83 -10.13 15.74
N GLU A 371 19.44 -10.75 14.71
CA GLU A 371 19.61 -10.15 13.39
C GLU A 371 18.32 -10.25 12.56
N LEU A 372 17.82 -9.13 12.06
CA LEU A 372 16.52 -9.04 11.39
C LEU A 372 16.63 -8.48 9.97
N ALA A 373 15.91 -9.13 9.05
CA ALA A 373 15.62 -8.59 7.72
C ALA A 373 14.38 -7.70 7.73
N ILE A 374 13.45 -7.94 8.66
CA ILE A 374 12.27 -7.13 8.91
C ILE A 374 12.20 -6.88 10.41
N ASN A 375 12.23 -5.62 10.81
CA ASN A 375 12.22 -5.19 12.20
C ASN A 375 10.99 -4.31 12.46
N ALA A 376 10.19 -4.74 13.43
CA ALA A 376 8.96 -4.10 13.84
C ALA A 376 9.20 -3.39 15.16
N LEU A 377 9.01 -2.07 15.17
CA LEU A 377 9.27 -1.24 16.35
C LEU A 377 7.95 -0.70 16.93
N PRO A 378 7.90 -0.42 18.24
CA PRO A 378 6.67 0.03 18.86
C PRO A 378 6.22 1.40 18.32
N LEU A 379 5.03 1.45 17.72
CA LEU A 379 4.48 2.68 17.13
C LEU A 379 4.26 3.80 18.15
N ASP A 380 3.90 3.46 19.40
CA ASP A 380 3.71 4.43 20.47
C ASP A 380 5.00 5.19 20.83
N LYS A 381 6.16 4.63 20.49
CA LYS A 381 7.47 5.24 20.73
C LYS A 381 7.91 6.19 19.64
N LEU A 382 7.47 5.97 18.39
CA LEU A 382 7.87 6.76 17.22
C LEU A 382 7.73 8.27 17.46
N ASN A 383 6.66 8.67 18.15
CA ASN A 383 6.33 10.08 18.39
C ASN A 383 6.74 10.62 19.77
N THR A 384 7.37 9.80 20.62
CA THR A 384 7.64 10.17 22.03
C THR A 384 9.10 10.18 22.40
N GLU A 385 9.94 9.44 21.67
CA GLU A 385 11.37 9.36 21.92
C GLU A 385 12.16 9.19 20.61
N MET A 386 13.46 9.43 20.67
CA MET A 386 14.36 9.07 19.57
C MET A 386 14.55 7.56 19.58
N ILE A 387 14.27 6.92 18.45
CA ILE A 387 14.48 5.48 18.28
C ILE A 387 15.70 5.26 17.41
N THR A 388 16.63 4.47 17.92
CA THR A 388 17.86 4.10 17.22
C THR A 388 17.80 2.63 16.84
N VAL A 389 18.00 2.34 15.56
CA VAL A 389 18.07 0.99 15.02
C VAL A 389 19.50 0.68 14.59
N PRO A 390 20.24 -0.14 15.35
CA PRO A 390 21.56 -0.61 14.93
C PRO A 390 21.44 -1.39 13.62
N THR A 391 22.24 -1.00 12.63
CA THR A 391 22.21 -1.53 11.28
C THR A 391 23.57 -2.11 10.93
N HIS A 392 23.58 -3.42 10.69
CA HIS A 392 24.78 -4.14 10.31
C HIS A 392 24.89 -4.24 8.79
N PHE A 393 26.05 -3.86 8.27
CA PHE A 393 26.42 -3.99 6.87
C PHE A 393 27.63 -4.92 6.74
N GLN A 394 27.61 -5.80 5.75
CA GLN A 394 28.73 -6.67 5.42
C GLN A 394 28.87 -6.75 3.90
N CYS A 395 30.11 -6.81 3.42
CA CYS A 395 30.41 -7.00 2.01
C CYS A 395 31.57 -7.96 1.77
N GLY A 396 31.64 -8.53 0.56
CA GLY A 396 32.66 -9.50 0.16
C GLY A 396 33.97 -8.93 -0.36
N TYR A 397 33.97 -7.67 -0.80
CA TYR A 397 35.14 -7.02 -1.38
C TYR A 397 35.12 -5.52 -1.14
N GLU A 398 36.30 -4.90 -1.21
CA GLU A 398 36.45 -3.45 -1.17
C GLU A 398 35.76 -2.80 -2.38
N GLY A 399 35.00 -1.74 -2.14
CA GLY A 399 34.37 -0.98 -3.20
C GLY A 399 33.33 0.03 -2.69
N ASP A 400 32.72 0.73 -3.64
CA ASP A 400 31.68 1.71 -3.36
C ASP A 400 30.30 1.04 -3.36
N TYR A 401 29.53 1.32 -2.31
CA TYR A 401 28.18 0.83 -2.10
C TYR A 401 27.22 2.02 -1.98
N THR A 402 25.97 1.78 -2.35
CA THR A 402 24.88 2.75 -2.22
C THR A 402 23.76 2.12 -1.41
N MET A 403 23.32 2.81 -0.36
CA MET A 403 22.03 2.58 0.29
C MET A 403 20.98 3.50 -0.34
N ASP A 404 19.93 2.89 -0.88
CA ASP A 404 18.73 3.55 -1.36
C ASP A 404 17.62 3.42 -0.29
N PHE A 405 17.13 4.55 0.22
CA PHE A 405 16.05 4.64 1.20
C PHE A 405 14.73 4.90 0.47
N ASN A 406 13.76 4.01 0.65
CA ASN A 406 12.46 4.09 -0.01
C ASN A 406 11.33 4.05 1.02
N ASP A 407 10.13 4.38 0.55
CA ASP A 407 8.89 4.39 1.33
C ASP A 407 8.90 5.44 2.48
N ILE A 408 9.80 6.42 2.44
CA ILE A 408 9.90 7.51 3.42
C ILE A 408 8.60 8.31 3.50
N GLU A 409 7.90 8.44 2.38
CA GLU A 409 6.59 9.10 2.27
C GLU A 409 5.47 8.41 3.06
N THR A 410 5.73 7.22 3.60
CA THR A 410 4.77 6.49 4.44
C THR A 410 4.78 6.97 5.89
N PHE A 411 5.78 7.74 6.31
CA PHE A 411 5.85 8.37 7.63
C PHE A 411 5.09 9.71 7.66
N GLU A 412 4.66 10.14 8.85
CA GLU A 412 4.10 11.49 9.03
C GLU A 412 5.10 12.57 8.62
N GLU A 413 4.61 13.71 8.10
CA GLU A 413 5.41 14.79 7.49
C GLU A 413 6.52 15.35 8.41
N ASN A 414 6.38 15.17 9.72
CA ASN A 414 7.30 15.68 10.74
C ASN A 414 8.21 14.61 11.35
N THR A 415 8.13 13.35 10.91
CA THR A 415 9.05 12.30 11.36
C THR A 415 10.38 12.49 10.66
N GLU A 416 11.42 12.83 11.42
CA GLU A 416 12.77 12.95 10.85
C GLU A 416 13.49 11.61 10.89
N ILE A 417 14.12 11.24 9.78
CA ILE A 417 14.88 10.00 9.65
C ILE A 417 16.33 10.35 9.29
N TRP A 418 17.27 9.79 10.05
CA TRP A 418 18.70 10.06 9.89
C TRP A 418 19.50 8.78 9.86
N LEU A 419 20.51 8.72 9.00
CA LEU A 419 21.56 7.71 9.03
C LEU A 419 22.77 8.29 9.75
N GLU A 420 23.28 7.60 10.76
CA GLU A 420 24.58 7.85 11.37
C GLU A 420 25.57 6.79 10.85
N ASP A 421 26.64 7.21 10.17
CA ASP A 421 27.77 6.35 9.82
C ASP A 421 28.84 6.44 10.93
N LEU A 422 28.96 5.38 11.71
CA LEU A 422 29.88 5.27 12.85
C LEU A 422 31.36 5.21 12.43
N GLN A 423 31.65 4.90 11.17
CA GLN A 423 33.02 4.88 10.66
C GLN A 423 33.52 6.29 10.33
N THR A 424 32.63 7.16 9.83
CA THR A 424 32.97 8.55 9.48
C THR A 424 32.52 9.58 10.53
N GLU A 425 31.69 9.15 11.49
CA GLU A 425 31.00 10.00 12.47
C GLU A 425 30.06 11.03 11.81
N GLU A 426 29.59 10.76 10.59
CA GLU A 426 28.71 11.65 9.84
C GLU A 426 27.22 11.29 10.01
N TRP A 427 26.40 12.35 10.10
CA TRP A 427 24.95 12.25 10.10
C TRP A 427 24.39 12.69 8.76
N TYR A 428 23.60 11.82 8.14
CA TYR A 428 22.97 12.03 6.85
C TYR A 428 21.44 12.06 7.01
N SER A 429 20.83 13.19 6.67
CA SER A 429 19.38 13.36 6.71
C SER A 429 18.74 12.64 5.53
N ILE A 430 17.85 11.69 5.83
CA ILE A 430 17.11 10.93 4.84
C ILE A 430 15.79 11.65 4.56
N THR A 431 15.61 12.09 3.32
CA THR A 431 14.40 12.80 2.86
C THR A 431 13.95 12.27 1.50
N SER A 432 12.75 12.61 1.05
CA SER A 432 12.26 12.23 -0.29
C SER A 432 13.13 12.72 -1.45
N ILE A 433 13.96 13.75 -1.24
CA ILE A 433 14.86 14.33 -2.25
C ILE A 433 16.31 13.87 -2.02
N SER A 434 16.67 13.54 -0.78
CA SER A 434 18.00 13.03 -0.39
C SER A 434 17.83 11.64 0.24
N ASN A 435 17.63 10.64 -0.61
CA ASN A 435 17.33 9.27 -0.21
C ASN A 435 18.40 8.25 -0.64
N GLN A 436 19.59 8.71 -0.99
CA GLN A 436 20.70 7.84 -1.38
C GLN A 436 21.97 8.22 -0.65
N TYR A 437 22.55 7.26 0.04
CA TYR A 437 23.84 7.41 0.72
C TYR A 437 24.88 6.50 0.06
N THR A 438 25.97 7.07 -0.43
CA THR A 438 27.08 6.31 -1.04
C THR A 438 28.27 6.32 -0.10
N PHE A 439 28.89 5.15 0.06
CA PHE A 439 30.03 4.95 0.94
C PHE A 439 30.97 3.89 0.40
N ASN A 440 32.24 3.97 0.76
CA ASN A 440 33.22 2.92 0.50
C ASN A 440 33.25 1.93 1.67
N ALA A 441 33.32 0.63 1.40
CA ALA A 441 33.40 -0.40 2.44
C ALA A 441 34.32 -1.56 2.04
N THR A 442 34.89 -2.23 3.04
CA THR A 442 35.74 -3.42 2.91
C THR A 442 35.25 -4.58 3.79
N PRO A 443 35.61 -5.85 3.50
CA PRO A 443 35.23 -7.00 4.34
C PRO A 443 35.80 -6.96 5.77
N GLU A 444 36.84 -6.14 5.99
CA GLU A 444 37.50 -5.99 7.29
C GLU A 444 36.82 -4.91 8.16
N ASP A 445 35.88 -4.14 7.59
CA ASP A 445 35.17 -3.10 8.32
C ASP A 445 34.27 -3.70 9.41
N SER A 446 33.99 -2.90 10.45
CA SER A 446 33.00 -3.28 11.47
C SER A 446 31.65 -3.54 10.83
N LYS A 447 31.03 -4.67 11.16
CA LYS A 447 29.65 -4.95 10.70
C LYS A 447 28.69 -3.92 11.24
N HIS A 448 28.82 -3.53 12.51
CA HIS A 448 28.07 -2.42 13.09
C HIS A 448 28.70 -1.10 12.63
N ARG A 449 28.26 -0.63 11.47
CA ARG A 449 28.71 0.62 10.89
C ARG A 449 27.64 1.71 10.94
N PHE A 450 26.37 1.34 10.87
CA PHE A 450 25.31 2.31 10.73
C PHE A 450 24.32 2.25 11.88
N ASN A 451 23.77 3.40 12.23
CA ASN A 451 22.55 3.51 13.01
C ASN A 451 21.51 4.28 12.18
N ILE A 452 20.27 3.83 12.21
CA ILE A 452 19.14 4.60 11.64
C ILE A 452 18.35 5.16 12.81
N HIS A 453 18.19 6.48 12.83
CA HIS A 453 17.48 7.21 13.86
C HIS A 453 16.15 7.71 13.33
N PHE A 454 15.11 7.48 14.12
CA PHE A 454 13.78 8.04 13.92
C PHE A 454 13.51 9.03 15.05
N PHE A 455 13.19 10.27 14.69
CA PHE A 455 12.74 11.29 15.62
C PHE A 455 11.26 11.54 15.39
N GLY A 456 10.48 11.44 16.47
CA GLY A 456 9.10 11.91 16.45
C GLY A 456 9.01 13.39 16.10
N PRO A 457 7.81 13.90 15.77
CA PRO A 457 7.58 15.29 15.41
C PRO A 457 8.14 16.24 16.47
N THR A 458 9.30 16.83 16.20
CA THR A 458 9.92 17.83 17.09
C THR A 458 9.43 19.25 16.80
N GLY A 459 8.71 19.43 15.67
CA GLY A 459 8.09 20.68 15.24
C GLY A 459 6.58 20.68 15.44
N VAL A 460 6.05 21.78 15.99
CA VAL A 460 4.63 22.12 15.81
C VAL A 460 4.53 22.77 14.43
N PRO A 461 3.77 22.20 13.48
CA PRO A 461 3.53 22.87 12.22
C PRO A 461 2.81 24.19 12.50
N GLU A 462 3.41 25.32 12.09
CA GLU A 462 2.65 26.55 11.94
C GLU A 462 1.64 26.30 10.81
N THR A 463 0.37 26.17 11.19
CA THR A 463 -0.70 25.89 10.24
C THR A 463 -0.75 26.96 9.14
N GLY A 464 -0.35 26.58 7.93
CA GLY A 464 -0.77 27.22 6.69
C GLY A 464 0.21 28.13 5.97
N ILE A 465 1.48 28.24 6.39
CA ILE A 465 2.48 29.00 5.62
C ILE A 465 3.80 28.23 5.61
N ASN A 466 4.31 27.89 4.42
CA ASN A 466 5.66 27.36 4.27
C ASN A 466 6.65 28.40 4.83
N PRO A 467 7.44 28.09 5.88
CA PRO A 467 8.37 29.04 6.49
C PRO A 467 9.40 29.58 5.49
N GLU A 468 9.63 28.89 4.37
CA GLU A 468 10.49 29.33 3.28
C GLU A 468 9.91 30.51 2.47
N GLU A 469 8.59 30.71 2.50
CA GLU A 469 7.87 31.69 1.66
C GLU A 469 7.47 32.99 2.38
N LEU A 470 7.75 33.14 3.68
CA LEU A 470 7.40 34.36 4.42
C LEU A 470 8.21 35.58 3.94
N PRO A 471 7.57 36.72 3.58
CA PRO A 471 8.25 37.93 3.15
C PRO A 471 9.22 38.50 4.20
N ILE A 472 8.85 38.41 5.47
CA ILE A 472 9.66 38.76 6.64
C ILE A 472 9.75 37.55 7.57
N LYS A 473 10.96 37.12 7.91
CA LYS A 473 11.21 36.10 8.95
C LYS A 473 11.85 36.75 10.17
N ILE A 474 11.39 36.35 11.35
CA ILE A 474 11.92 36.84 12.62
C ILE A 474 12.32 35.64 13.46
N TYR A 475 13.58 35.58 13.87
CA TYR A 475 14.10 34.50 14.71
C TYR A 475 15.15 35.05 15.67
N SER A 476 15.52 34.29 16.70
CA SER A 476 16.55 34.69 17.65
C SER A 476 17.79 33.81 17.58
N SER A 477 18.93 34.40 17.97
CA SER A 477 20.13 33.64 18.32
C SER A 477 20.86 34.37 19.44
N LYS A 478 21.11 33.66 20.55
CA LYS A 478 21.67 34.23 21.79
C LYS A 478 20.86 35.46 22.24
N GLN A 479 21.53 36.59 22.43
CA GLN A 479 20.97 37.85 22.95
C GLN A 479 20.30 38.74 21.87
N PHE A 480 20.13 38.23 20.64
CA PHE A 480 19.71 39.03 19.50
C PHE A 480 18.49 38.45 18.77
N ALA A 481 17.66 39.35 18.25
CA ALA A 481 16.66 39.07 17.24
C ALA A 481 17.22 39.39 15.85
N TYR A 482 16.93 38.51 14.91
CA TYR A 482 17.28 38.61 13.50
C TYR A 482 15.99 38.79 12.71
N ILE A 483 15.99 39.79 11.83
CA ILE A 483 14.85 40.13 10.98
C ILE A 483 15.36 40.02 9.54
N LEU A 484 14.97 38.93 8.88
CA LEU A 484 15.31 38.64 7.51
C LEU A 484 14.16 39.11 6.61
N ASN A 485 14.44 40.05 5.72
CA ASN A 485 13.52 40.53 4.70
C ASN A 485 13.86 39.89 3.35
N ASN A 486 13.10 38.85 3.00
CA ASN A 486 13.22 38.13 1.72
C ASN A 486 12.32 38.73 0.63
N SER A 487 11.85 39.95 0.83
CA SER A 487 10.88 40.60 -0.04
C SER A 487 11.33 42.01 -0.43
N ASN A 488 10.52 42.65 -1.28
CA ASN A 488 10.68 44.06 -1.63
C ASN A 488 9.94 45.00 -0.65
N GLU A 489 9.45 44.49 0.49
CA GLU A 489 8.78 45.30 1.51
C GLU A 489 9.77 46.22 2.23
N ILE A 490 9.31 47.41 2.58
CA ILE A 490 10.09 48.42 3.31
C ILE A 490 9.72 48.33 4.78
N ILE A 491 10.66 47.91 5.63
CA ILE A 491 10.51 47.95 7.08
C ILE A 491 10.39 49.41 7.52
N LYS A 492 9.26 49.76 8.13
CA LYS A 492 8.95 51.09 8.65
C LYS A 492 9.26 51.24 10.13
N ASP A 493 9.06 50.20 10.92
CA ASP A 493 9.24 50.25 12.37
C ASP A 493 9.44 48.84 12.93
N VAL A 494 10.26 48.74 13.97
CA VAL A 494 10.47 47.51 14.74
C VAL A 494 10.37 47.81 16.22
N VAL A 495 9.55 47.02 16.92
CA VAL A 495 9.36 47.15 18.36
C VAL A 495 9.51 45.79 19.03
N ILE A 496 10.26 45.76 20.12
CA ILE A 496 10.51 44.54 20.89
C ILE A 496 9.95 44.73 22.30
N TYR A 497 9.16 43.76 22.74
CA TYR A 497 8.48 43.73 24.02
C TYR A 497 8.98 42.59 24.88
N ASP A 498 9.00 42.77 26.19
CA ASP A 498 8.94 41.64 27.12
C ASP A 498 7.50 41.07 27.23
N LEU A 499 7.34 39.97 27.96
CA LEU A 499 6.01 39.35 28.18
C LEU A 499 5.07 40.20 29.05
N MET A 500 5.58 41.21 29.77
CA MET A 500 4.78 42.15 30.54
C MET A 500 4.31 43.35 29.68
N GLY A 501 4.71 43.39 28.39
CA GLY A 501 4.39 44.46 27.46
C GLY A 501 5.30 45.69 27.56
N GLN A 502 6.41 45.61 28.31
CA GLN A 502 7.41 46.67 28.37
C GLN A 502 8.20 46.73 27.06
N ILE A 503 8.32 47.93 26.47
CA ILE A 503 9.12 48.16 25.26
C ILE A 503 10.60 48.16 25.64
N LEU A 504 11.37 47.25 25.04
CA LEU A 504 12.82 47.13 25.20
C LEU A 504 13.58 47.80 24.05
N TYR A 505 12.99 47.78 22.86
CA TYR A 505 13.52 48.43 21.67
C TYR A 505 12.37 49.01 20.84
N SER A 506 12.55 50.20 20.28
CA SER A 506 11.68 50.77 19.26
C SER A 506 12.51 51.64 18.33
N GLY A 507 12.44 51.37 17.03
CA GLY A 507 13.16 52.18 16.06
C GLY A 507 13.11 51.64 14.64
N ASN A 508 13.58 52.49 13.72
CA ASN A 508 13.74 52.13 12.32
C ASN A 508 14.99 51.27 12.12
N LEU A 509 14.93 50.34 11.18
CA LEU A 509 16.08 49.54 10.76
C LEU A 509 16.55 49.98 9.37
N PRO A 510 17.86 49.88 9.07
CA PRO A 510 18.34 50.14 7.72
C PRO A 510 17.72 49.16 6.71
N HIS A 511 17.62 49.59 5.45
CA HIS A 511 17.09 48.77 4.35
C HIS A 511 18.10 47.70 3.92
N LEU A 512 18.29 46.71 4.79
CA LEU A 512 19.11 45.54 4.59
C LEU A 512 18.25 44.28 4.53
N THR A 513 18.71 43.29 3.78
CA THR A 513 18.10 41.95 3.73
C THR A 513 18.09 41.29 5.10
N LEU A 514 19.13 41.48 5.92
CA LEU A 514 19.17 40.95 7.29
C LEU A 514 19.52 42.07 8.26
N ASN A 515 18.65 42.26 9.25
CA ASN A 515 18.89 43.15 10.36
C ASN A 515 19.05 42.36 11.66
N LYS A 516 19.94 42.85 12.53
CA LYS A 516 20.23 42.25 13.84
C LYS A 516 19.98 43.30 14.92
N VAL A 517 19.15 42.95 15.90
CA VAL A 517 18.75 43.83 17.00
C VAL A 517 19.06 43.16 18.33
N PHE A 518 19.76 43.84 19.22
CA PHE A 518 19.97 43.34 20.59
C PHE A 518 18.65 43.39 21.35
N VAL A 519 18.29 42.30 22.02
CA VAL A 519 17.02 42.17 22.74
C VAL A 519 17.24 42.33 24.24
N SER A 520 18.03 41.43 24.82
CA SER A 520 18.28 41.43 26.26
C SER A 520 19.45 40.51 26.62
N ASN A 521 20.05 40.72 27.79
CA ASN A 521 20.98 39.78 28.42
C ASN A 521 20.25 38.73 29.26
N THR A 522 18.94 38.83 29.47
CA THR A 522 18.18 37.89 30.29
C THR A 522 17.54 36.82 29.44
N THR A 523 17.78 35.55 29.79
CA THR A 523 17.12 34.40 29.16
C THR A 523 15.61 34.48 29.38
N GLY A 524 14.84 34.38 28.30
CA GLY A 524 13.39 34.52 28.36
C GLY A 524 12.74 34.67 27.00
N TYR A 525 11.42 34.72 26.98
CA TYR A 525 10.66 35.00 25.77
C TYR A 525 10.39 36.50 25.60
N TYR A 526 10.43 36.95 24.35
CA TYR A 526 10.18 38.33 23.95
C TYR A 526 9.29 38.34 22.70
N VAL A 527 8.61 39.44 22.44
CA VAL A 527 7.77 39.61 21.25
C VAL A 527 8.39 40.67 20.36
N VAL A 528 8.66 40.33 19.11
CA VAL A 528 9.20 41.22 18.10
C VAL A 528 8.10 41.55 17.10
N ARG A 529 7.74 42.83 16.99
CA ARG A 529 6.84 43.34 15.95
C ARG A 529 7.64 44.05 14.88
N VAL A 530 7.41 43.70 13.62
CA VAL A 530 7.94 44.39 12.44
C VAL A 530 6.76 44.95 11.63
N LEU A 531 6.71 46.28 11.50
CA LEU A 531 5.77 46.96 10.62
C LEU A 531 6.47 47.27 9.29
N THR A 532 5.90 46.82 8.18
CA THR A 532 6.35 47.18 6.83
C THR A 532 5.40 48.17 6.16
N ASN A 533 5.66 48.50 4.90
CA ASN A 533 4.73 49.28 4.09
C ASN A 533 3.42 48.55 3.77
N ASN A 534 3.39 47.22 3.83
CA ASN A 534 2.24 46.40 3.46
C ASN A 534 1.60 45.67 4.66
N HIS A 535 2.42 45.16 5.59
CA HIS A 535 2.00 44.20 6.60
C HIS A 535 2.60 44.47 7.98
N ILE A 536 2.04 43.79 8.99
CA ILE A 536 2.60 43.72 10.35
C ILE A 536 2.92 42.25 10.62
N TYR A 537 4.16 41.98 11.01
CA TYR A 537 4.65 40.66 11.42
C TYR A 537 4.94 40.69 12.91
N ILE A 538 4.54 39.65 13.63
CA ILE A 538 4.74 39.54 15.08
C ILE A 538 5.26 38.14 15.37
N GLU A 539 6.41 38.05 16.02
CA GLU A 539 6.98 36.77 16.43
C GLU A 539 7.37 36.73 17.89
N LYS A 540 7.18 35.56 18.50
CA LYS A 540 7.65 35.27 19.85
C LYS A 540 9.01 34.58 19.75
N VAL A 541 10.06 35.26 20.21
CA VAL A 541 11.43 34.76 20.16
C VAL A 541 11.94 34.35 21.54
N PHE A 542 12.74 33.29 21.62
CA PHE A 542 13.41 32.86 22.84
C PHE A 542 14.87 33.34 22.83
N ILE A 543 15.23 34.16 23.81
CA ILE A 543 16.59 34.69 23.97
C ILE A 543 17.30 33.86 25.03
N THR A 544 18.54 33.49 24.73
CA THR A 544 19.44 32.77 25.64
C THR A 544 20.67 33.62 25.91
N HIS A 545 21.07 33.68 27.19
CA HIS A 545 22.32 34.34 27.59
C HIS A 545 23.54 33.58 27.06
#